data_AF-A0A659S153-F1
#
_entry.id   AF-A0A659S153-F1
#
_cell.length_a   1.000
_cell.length_b   1.000
_cell.length_c   1.000
_cell.angle_alpha   90.00
_cell.angle_beta   90.00
_cell.angle_gamma   90.00
#
_symmetry.space_group_name_H-M   'P 1'
#
loop_
_entity.id
_entity.type
_entity.pdbx_description
1 polymer ?
#
loop_
_entity_poly.entity_id
_entity_poly.type
_entity_poly.pdbx_seq_one_letter_code
_entity_poly.pdbx_strand_id
1 'polypeptide(L)' 'DRRRHPYPGLTRRARRPVTSTPYFVRDEVAAGRAIIPANINHPESEPMIIGRNFLVQVNATIGHSAGTSAGAAEGVRRG' A
#
# COMPACT_ATOMS: atom_id res chain seq x y z
N ASP A 1 15.18 -16.29 26.80
CA ASP A 1 15.71 -16.69 25.48
C ASP A 1 14.90 -16.02 24.36
N ARG A 2 15.39 -14.91 23.80
CA ARG A 2 14.77 -14.16 22.68
C ARG A 2 15.84 -13.61 21.73
N ARG A 3 16.92 -14.36 21.51
CA ARG A 3 17.90 -14.02 20.47
C ARG A 3 17.43 -14.57 19.13
N ARG A 4 16.67 -13.78 18.39
CA ARG A 4 16.62 -13.85 16.92
C ARG A 4 16.71 -12.44 16.37
N HIS A 5 17.92 -12.06 15.98
CA HIS A 5 18.13 -10.98 15.03
C HIS A 5 17.97 -11.58 13.62
N PRO A 6 17.03 -11.13 12.77
CA PRO A 6 17.30 -11.28 11.35
C PRO A 6 16.63 -10.19 10.51
N TYR A 7 17.27 -9.03 10.34
CA TYR A 7 17.16 -8.36 9.03
C TYR A 7 18.38 -8.79 8.23
N PRO A 8 18.33 -9.95 7.54
CA PRO A 8 19.38 -10.26 6.58
C PRO A 8 19.34 -9.16 5.53
N GLY A 9 20.50 -8.57 5.28
CA GLY A 9 20.68 -7.30 4.62
C GLY A 9 19.86 -7.10 3.35
N LEU A 10 19.57 -5.83 3.08
CA LEU A 10 19.06 -5.31 1.81
C LEU A 10 19.75 -6.05 0.65
N THR A 11 19.11 -7.08 0.12
CA THR A 11 19.66 -7.83 -1.02
C THR A 11 19.58 -6.87 -2.19
N ARG A 12 20.69 -6.22 -2.52
CA ARG A 12 20.71 -5.14 -3.51
C ARG A 12 20.70 -5.74 -4.91
N ARG A 13 19.52 -6.17 -5.35
CA ARG A 13 19.27 -6.66 -6.72
C ARG A 13 17.89 -6.21 -7.23
N ALA A 14 17.51 -4.96 -6.96
CA ALA A 14 16.44 -4.32 -7.70
C ALA A 14 16.97 -3.93 -9.09
N ARG A 15 16.27 -4.33 -10.15
CA ARG A 15 16.52 -3.91 -11.53
C ARG A 15 15.50 -2.84 -11.88
N ARG A 16 15.58 -1.68 -11.22
CA ARG A 16 14.68 -0.56 -11.52
C ARG A 16 15.13 0.08 -12.85
N PRO A 17 14.30 0.06 -13.90
CA PRO A 17 14.61 0.75 -15.14
C PRO A 17 14.50 2.27 -14.93
N VAL A 18 15.20 3.05 -15.76
CA VAL A 18 15.10 4.52 -15.77
C VAL A 18 13.69 4.96 -16.17
N THR A 19 13.05 4.20 -17.06
CA THR A 19 11.68 4.41 -17.53
C THR A 19 10.91 3.10 -17.43
N SER A 20 9.75 3.11 -16.77
CA SER A 20 8.87 1.93 -16.70
C SER A 20 7.97 1.89 -17.94
N THR A 21 8.02 0.81 -18.71
CA THR A 21 7.14 0.59 -19.86
C THR A 21 5.93 -0.27 -19.46
N PRO A 22 4.80 -0.21 -20.19
CA PRO A 22 3.66 -1.09 -19.93
C PRO A 22 4.00 -2.58 -19.99
N TYR A 23 4.88 -2.97 -20.92
CA TYR A 23 5.37 -4.35 -21.03
C TYR A 23 6.16 -4.79 -19.79
N PHE A 24 7.04 -3.93 -19.27
CA PHE A 24 7.78 -4.22 -18.05
C PHE A 24 6.85 -4.39 -16.85
N VAL A 25 5.83 -3.53 -16.72
CA VAL A 25 4.80 -3.65 -15.67
C VAL A 25 4.08 -4.99 -15.76
N ARG A 26 3.61 -5.35 -16.96
CA ARG A 26 2.93 -6.63 -17.20
C ARG A 26 3.81 -7.83 -16.83
N ASP A 27 5.08 -7.82 -17.24
CA ASP A 27 5.99 -8.94 -17.01
C ASP A 27 6.34 -9.12 -15.52
N GLU A 28 6.46 -8.02 -14.77
CA GLU A 28 6.66 -8.08 -13.31
C GLU A 28 5.41 -8.60 -12.57
N VAL A 29 4.21 -8.20 -13.01
CA VAL A 29 2.94 -8.70 -12.45
C VAL A 29 2.73 -10.18 -12.79
N ALA A 30 2.91 -10.57 -14.06
CA ALA A 30 2.76 -11.95 -14.52
C ALA A 30 3.75 -12.91 -13.83
N ALA A 31 4.94 -12.43 -13.50
CA ALA A 31 5.94 -13.20 -12.77
C ALA A 31 5.75 -13.19 -11.24
N GLY A 32 4.70 -12.55 -10.72
CA GLY A 32 4.41 -12.47 -9.28
C GLY A 32 5.40 -11.63 -8.47
N ARG A 33 6.15 -10.74 -9.11
CA ARG A 33 7.15 -9.87 -8.46
C ARG A 33 6.60 -8.48 -8.10
N ALA A 34 5.44 -8.14 -8.64
CA ALA A 34 4.71 -6.93 -8.35
C ALA A 34 3.19 -7.18 -8.36
N ILE A 35 2.43 -6.30 -7.73
CA ILE A 35 0.96 -6.32 -7.73
C ILE A 35 0.40 -4.93 -8.04
N ILE A 36 -0.84 -4.90 -8.54
CA ILE A 36 -1.63 -3.68 -8.73
C ILE A 36 -2.89 -3.84 -7.88
N PRO A 37 -3.03 -3.11 -6.76
CA PRO A 37 -4.29 -3.06 -6.03
C PRO A 37 -5.34 -2.36 -6.90
N ALA A 38 -6.27 -3.14 -7.46
CA ALA A 38 -7.30 -2.65 -8.37
C ALA A 38 -8.62 -3.39 -8.11
N ASN A 39 -9.24 -3.12 -6.97
CA ASN A 39 -10.56 -3.68 -6.67
C ASN A 39 -11.59 -3.11 -7.65
N ILE A 40 -12.35 -3.98 -8.33
CA ILE A 40 -13.40 -3.59 -9.28
C ILE A 40 -14.51 -2.74 -8.65
N ASN A 41 -14.68 -2.82 -7.32
CA ASN A 41 -15.67 -2.05 -6.56
C ASN A 41 -15.15 -0.67 -6.10
N HIS A 42 -13.91 -0.30 -6.41
CA HIS A 42 -13.29 0.98 -6.03
C HIS A 42 -12.76 1.71 -7.28
N PRO A 43 -13.65 2.11 -8.22
CA PRO A 43 -13.29 2.69 -9.51
C PRO A 43 -12.63 4.07 -9.42
N GLU A 44 -12.80 4.78 -8.31
CA GLU A 44 -12.16 6.08 -8.02
C GLU A 44 -10.68 5.95 -7.67
N SER A 45 -10.16 4.72 -7.51
CA SER A 45 -8.74 4.49 -7.25
C SER A 45 -7.88 5.12 -8.33
N GLU A 46 -6.90 5.92 -7.93
CA GLU A 46 -5.76 6.20 -8.80
C GLU A 46 -4.84 4.97 -8.83
N PRO A 47 -4.63 4.32 -10.00
CA PRO A 47 -3.88 3.07 -10.06
C PRO A 47 -2.41 3.23 -9.62
N MET A 48 -1.92 2.25 -8.86
CA MET A 48 -0.54 2.20 -8.38
C MET A 48 0.02 0.77 -8.45
N ILE A 49 1.35 0.63 -8.51
CA ILE A 49 2.04 -0.66 -8.53
C ILE A 49 3.00 -0.82 -7.34
N ILE A 50 2.87 -1.94 -6.62
CA ILE A 50 3.76 -2.30 -5.51
C ILE A 50 4.66 -3.44 -5.98
N GLY A 51 5.98 -3.22 -5.97
CA GLY A 51 6.94 -4.27 -6.31
C GLY A 51 8.38 -3.82 -6.18
N ARG A 52 9.29 -4.79 -6.06
CA ARG A 52 10.72 -4.54 -5.75
C ARG A 52 11.44 -3.69 -6.79
N ASN A 53 11.01 -3.74 -8.05
CA ASN A 53 11.63 -3.03 -9.16
C ASN A 53 10.97 -1.66 -9.46
N PHE A 54 10.05 -1.21 -8.60
CA PHE A 54 9.38 0.09 -8.70
C PHE A 54 9.82 1.03 -7.58
N LEU A 55 9.23 2.23 -7.50
CA LEU A 55 9.45 3.13 -6.39
C LEU A 55 8.93 2.49 -5.09
N VAL A 56 9.65 2.71 -3.99
CA VAL A 56 9.17 2.31 -2.66
C VAL A 56 7.91 3.11 -2.36
N GLN A 57 6.86 2.40 -1.98
CA GLN A 57 5.59 3.00 -1.57
C GLN A 57 5.46 2.92 -0.06
N VAL A 58 4.83 3.93 0.53
CA VAL A 58 4.57 4.03 1.97
C VAL A 58 3.07 3.89 2.19
N ASN A 59 2.68 3.11 3.19
CA ASN A 59 1.29 3.00 3.62
C ASN A 59 1.04 3.86 4.86
N ALA A 60 -0.14 4.46 4.95
CA ALA A 60 -0.63 5.15 6.13
C ALA A 60 -1.94 4.47 6.58
N THR A 61 -2.00 4.06 7.85
CA THR A 61 -3.25 3.52 8.43
C THR A 61 -4.01 4.66 9.08
N ILE A 62 -5.25 4.89 8.66
CA ILE A 62 -6.16 5.88 9.25
C ILE A 62 -7.31 5.12 9.88
N GLY A 63 -7.60 5.39 11.16
CA GLY A 63 -8.69 4.76 11.88
C GLY A 63 -8.95 5.46 13.20
N HIS A 64 -10.22 5.44 13.62
CA HIS A 64 -10.64 5.88 14.94
C HIS A 64 -10.59 4.69 15.90
N SER A 65 -9.85 4.78 17.00
CA SER A 65 -10.01 3.85 18.11
C SER A 65 -11.31 4.19 18.85
N ALA A 66 -12.12 3.19 19.20
CA ALA A 66 -13.35 3.40 19.95
C ALA A 66 -13.03 4.08 21.30
N GLY A 67 -13.19 5.40 21.37
CA GLY A 67 -12.81 6.18 22.55
C GLY A 67 -12.68 7.70 22.39
N THR A 68 -12.83 8.31 21.20
CA THR A 68 -12.87 9.78 21.08
C THR A 68 -14.07 10.28 20.29
N SER A 69 -15.26 10.20 20.89
CA SER A 69 -16.43 10.94 20.40
C SER A 69 -16.14 12.45 20.41
N ALA A 70 -15.72 13.00 19.29
CA ALA A 70 -15.69 14.44 19.06
C ALA A 70 -16.25 14.70 17.65
N GLY A 71 -17.55 14.96 17.57
CA GLY A 71 -18.13 15.60 16.39
C GLY A 71 -19.48 15.11 15.86
N ALA A 72 -20.17 14.18 16.52
CA ALA A 72 -21.47 13.70 16.01
C ALA A 72 -22.54 13.57 17.11
N ALA A 73 -22.79 14.65 17.85
CA ALA A 73 -24.06 14.83 18.58
C ALA A 73 -24.22 16.28 19.07
N GLU A 74 -24.63 17.19 18.20
CA GLU A 74 -25.51 18.28 18.64
C GLU A 74 -26.48 18.61 17.52
N GLY A 75 -27.69 18.07 17.64
CA GLY A 75 -28.73 18.25 16.63
C GLY A 75 -29.89 17.27 16.71
N VAL A 76 -30.54 17.09 17.86
CA VAL A 76 -31.97 16.70 17.90
C VAL A 76 -32.66 17.38 19.09
N ARG A 77 -33.65 18.22 18.75
CA ARG A 77 -34.59 18.89 19.66
C ARG A 77 -35.45 17.86 20.39
N ARG A 78 -35.69 18.07 21.69
CA ARG A 78 -36.90 17.69 22.43
C ARG A 78 -37.16 18.89 23.35
N GLY A 79 -38.19 19.69 23.10
CA GLY A 79 -39.58 19.38 23.44
C GLY A 79 -39.86 20.11 24.74
#